data_AF-A0A7Y3P2U1-F1
#
_entry.id   AF-A0A7Y3P2U1-F1
#
_cell.length_a   1.000
_cell.length_b   1.000
_cell.length_c   1.000
_cell.angle_alpha   90.00
_cell.angle_beta   90.00
_cell.angle_gamma   90.00
#
_symmetry.space_group_name_H-M   'P 1'
#
loop_
_entity.id
_entity.type
_entity.pdbx_description
1 polymer ?
#
loop_
_entity_poly.entity_id
_entity_poly.type
_entity_poly.pdbx_seq_one_letter_code
_entity_poly.pdbx_strand_id
1 'polypeptide(L)'
;MAKVPMTFTEAEIQFIDGAQGRKLAACSDEEIKKLLAYCCILTGIQQPPAGDWKTVIIAFIRKYYGGITTAQAAQAFELLAKGDLGREAQAHYNCFSPQYLSGVLRAYNQKFSGVMKRYHTKKAVGGRAAPASTPEAYYKSLVKVVEKQNRIPFFWAWDEVYHYLLQRSNGTSRVQNDMETKVSDEQKKQRVISYLTEKYPRATLQRFDLSAPRKPAEHYK
;
A
#
# COMPACT_ATOMS: atom_id res chain seq x y z
N MET A 1 17.99 -7.09 22.39
CA MET A 1 18.11 -6.46 21.05
C MET A 1 16.81 -5.75 20.73
N ALA A 2 16.83 -4.42 20.64
CA ALA A 2 15.65 -3.62 20.34
C ALA A 2 15.18 -3.87 18.90
N LYS A 3 13.91 -4.28 18.72
CA LYS A 3 13.27 -4.30 17.40
C LYS A 3 12.99 -2.86 17.00
N VAL A 4 13.85 -2.32 16.14
CA VAL A 4 13.61 -1.03 15.48
C VAL A 4 12.26 -1.12 14.76
N PRO A 5 11.33 -0.17 14.96
CA PRO A 5 10.06 -0.17 14.25
C PRO A 5 10.33 -0.13 12.74
N MET A 6 9.81 -1.13 12.03
CA MET A 6 10.00 -1.30 10.59
C MET A 6 9.17 -0.26 9.84
N THR A 7 9.78 0.89 9.52
CA THR A 7 9.17 1.93 8.70
C THR A 7 9.69 1.84 7.26
N PHE A 8 8.78 1.83 6.29
CA PHE A 8 9.13 2.09 4.90
C PHE A 8 9.64 3.53 4.79
N THR A 9 10.62 3.77 3.92
CA THR A 9 11.01 5.15 3.65
C THR A 9 9.91 5.83 2.86
N GLU A 10 9.80 7.15 3.00
CA GLU A 10 8.82 7.95 2.27
C GLU A 10 8.93 7.74 0.74
N ALA A 11 10.15 7.63 0.23
CA ALA A 11 10.40 7.28 -1.17
C ALA A 11 9.81 5.91 -1.55
N GLU A 12 9.99 4.87 -0.73
CA GLU A 12 9.43 3.54 -1.00
C GLU A 12 7.90 3.55 -1.03
N ILE A 13 7.26 4.36 -0.17
CA ILE A 13 5.81 4.54 -0.15
C ILE A 13 5.34 5.23 -1.44
N GLN A 14 6.02 6.29 -1.87
CA GLN A 14 5.69 6.99 -3.11
C GLN A 14 5.75 6.09 -4.35
N PHE A 15 6.74 5.19 -4.44
CA PHE A 15 6.81 4.20 -5.52
C PHE A 15 5.58 3.27 -5.52
N ILE A 16 5.16 2.80 -4.35
CA ILE A 16 4.02 1.88 -4.19
C ILE A 16 2.70 2.59 -4.52
N ASP A 17 2.51 3.79 -4.01
CA ASP A 17 1.31 4.59 -4.26
C ASP A 17 1.19 4.99 -5.73
N GLY A 18 2.32 5.34 -6.38
CA GLY A 18 2.35 5.65 -7.80
C GLY A 18 1.88 4.48 -8.67
N ALA A 19 2.07 3.23 -8.23
CA ALA A 19 1.58 2.05 -8.94
C ALA A 19 0.06 1.84 -8.85
N GLN A 20 -0.60 2.52 -7.90
CA GLN A 20 -2.04 2.53 -7.74
C GLN A 20 -2.65 3.57 -8.67
N GLY A 21 -3.68 3.17 -9.42
CA GLY A 21 -4.42 4.09 -10.29
C GLY A 21 -4.55 3.61 -11.73
N ARG A 22 -5.02 4.51 -12.58
CA ARG A 22 -5.35 4.23 -13.98
C ARG A 22 -4.08 3.96 -14.79
N LYS A 23 -4.09 2.88 -15.55
CA LYS A 23 -3.01 2.46 -16.44
C LYS A 23 -2.99 3.29 -17.72
N LEU A 24 -1.81 3.50 -18.31
CA LEU A 24 -1.62 4.28 -19.54
C LEU A 24 -2.43 3.74 -20.72
N ALA A 25 -2.65 2.43 -20.79
CA ALA A 25 -3.52 1.83 -21.80
C ALA A 25 -4.96 2.37 -21.78
N ALA A 26 -5.46 2.73 -20.59
CA ALA A 26 -6.81 3.21 -20.36
C ALA A 26 -6.91 4.76 -20.29
N CYS A 27 -5.80 5.47 -20.46
CA CYS A 27 -5.80 6.94 -20.52
C CYS A 27 -6.29 7.42 -21.90
N SER A 28 -6.91 8.59 -21.92
CA SER A 28 -7.17 9.38 -23.11
C SER A 28 -5.87 9.93 -23.71
N ASP A 29 -5.89 10.27 -24.99
CA ASP A 29 -4.74 10.89 -25.64
C ASP A 29 -4.37 12.22 -24.97
N GLU A 30 -5.34 13.02 -24.54
CA GLU A 30 -5.09 14.28 -23.83
C GLU A 30 -4.36 14.08 -22.49
N GLU A 31 -4.69 13.03 -21.74
CA GLU A 31 -3.96 12.69 -20.51
C GLU A 31 -2.49 12.30 -20.83
N ILE A 32 -2.27 11.50 -21.88
CA ILE A 32 -0.92 11.10 -22.30
C ILE A 32 -0.14 12.31 -22.83
N LYS A 33 -0.78 13.23 -23.56
CA LYS A 33 -0.18 14.48 -24.03
C LYS A 33 0.27 15.37 -22.89
N LYS A 34 -0.55 15.52 -21.84
CA LYS A 34 -0.20 16.29 -20.63
C LYS A 34 0.99 15.67 -19.90
N LEU A 35 1.00 14.34 -19.77
CA LEU A 35 2.13 13.60 -19.21
C LEU A 35 3.41 13.85 -20.03
N LEU A 36 3.36 13.72 -21.36
CA LEU A 36 4.50 13.96 -22.24
C LEU A 36 5.04 15.39 -22.11
N ALA A 37 4.15 16.39 -22.07
CA ALA A 37 4.53 17.77 -21.88
C ALA A 37 5.26 17.96 -20.53
N TYR A 38 4.71 17.39 -19.46
CA TYR A 38 5.34 17.40 -18.14
C TYR A 38 6.74 16.76 -18.15
N CYS A 39 6.89 15.59 -18.78
CA CYS A 39 8.18 14.91 -18.91
C CYS A 39 9.21 15.73 -19.71
N CYS A 40 8.79 16.42 -20.77
CA CYS A 40 9.67 17.32 -21.54
C CYS A 40 10.17 18.49 -20.68
N ILE A 41 9.28 19.09 -19.88
CA ILE A 41 9.64 20.19 -18.96
C ILE A 41 10.67 19.73 -17.93
N LEU A 42 10.44 18.58 -17.29
CA LEU A 42 11.36 18.03 -16.30
C LEU A 42 12.76 17.74 -16.85
N THR A 43 12.86 17.46 -18.15
CA THR A 43 14.11 17.05 -18.79
C THR A 43 14.75 18.16 -19.61
N GLY A 44 14.18 19.36 -19.60
CA GLY A 44 14.72 20.49 -20.34
C GLY A 44 14.67 20.33 -21.86
N ILE A 45 13.80 19.47 -22.38
CA ILE A 45 13.60 19.29 -23.83
C ILE A 45 12.83 20.50 -24.36
N GLN A 46 13.51 21.32 -25.16
CA GLN A 46 12.95 22.55 -25.71
C GLN A 46 12.01 22.31 -26.89
N GLN A 47 12.20 21.20 -27.61
CA GLN A 47 11.39 20.82 -28.76
C GLN A 47 10.54 19.59 -28.43
N PRO A 48 9.36 19.78 -27.80
CA PRO A 48 8.46 18.68 -27.52
C PRO A 48 7.96 18.04 -28.81
N PRO A 49 7.60 16.75 -28.78
CA PRO A 49 7.10 16.04 -29.95
C PRO A 49 5.82 16.71 -30.48
N ALA A 50 5.70 16.90 -31.79
CA ALA A 50 4.58 17.55 -32.45
C ALA A 50 4.05 16.72 -33.64
N GLY A 51 2.84 17.05 -34.12
CA GLY A 51 2.23 16.38 -35.27
C GLY A 51 2.19 14.85 -35.16
N ASP A 52 2.53 14.17 -36.25
CA ASP A 52 2.52 12.71 -36.35
C ASP A 52 3.49 12.03 -35.38
N TRP A 53 4.62 12.68 -35.09
CA TRP A 53 5.61 12.15 -34.15
C TRP A 53 5.01 11.97 -32.75
N LYS A 54 4.15 12.90 -32.32
CA LYS A 54 3.42 12.80 -31.06
C LYS A 54 2.46 11.60 -31.07
N THR A 55 1.73 11.39 -32.17
CA THR A 55 0.81 10.27 -32.34
C THR A 55 1.55 8.92 -32.26
N VAL A 56 2.71 8.81 -32.90
CA VAL A 56 3.56 7.62 -32.84
C VAL A 56 4.04 7.34 -31.42
N ILE A 57 4.46 8.36 -30.67
CA ILE A 57 4.88 8.19 -29.27
C ILE A 57 3.72 7.72 -28.39
N ILE A 58 2.52 8.29 -28.57
CA ILE A 58 1.33 7.88 -27.81
C ILE A 58 0.99 6.41 -28.09
N ALA A 59 0.98 6.01 -29.37
CA ALA A 59 0.74 4.62 -29.76
C ALA A 59 1.81 3.68 -29.20
N PHE A 60 3.08 4.09 -29.23
CA PHE A 60 4.21 3.36 -28.66
C PHE A 60 4.04 3.17 -27.13
N ILE A 61 3.69 4.22 -26.40
CA ILE A 61 3.40 4.18 -24.96
C ILE A 61 2.32 3.17 -24.66
N ARG A 62 1.18 3.23 -25.36
CA ARG A 62 0.06 2.31 -25.13
C ARG A 62 0.47 0.85 -25.37
N LYS A 63 1.23 0.59 -26.45
CA LYS A 63 1.62 -0.76 -26.85
C LYS A 63 2.64 -1.41 -25.90
N TYR A 64 3.68 -0.68 -25.50
CA TYR A 64 4.80 -1.26 -24.76
C TYR A 64 4.80 -0.91 -23.27
N TYR A 65 4.16 0.20 -22.89
CA TYR A 65 4.11 0.72 -21.53
C TYR A 65 2.67 0.90 -21.03
N GLY A 66 1.69 0.27 -21.68
CA GLY A 66 0.28 0.37 -21.28
C GLY A 66 -0.01 -0.08 -19.85
N GLY A 67 0.83 -0.96 -19.28
CA GLY A 67 0.67 -1.53 -17.93
C GLY A 67 1.20 -0.67 -16.77
N ILE A 68 1.87 0.46 -17.04
CA ILE A 68 2.27 1.42 -15.99
C ILE A 68 1.22 2.52 -15.85
N THR A 69 1.19 3.21 -14.71
CA THR A 69 0.31 4.38 -14.49
C THR A 69 0.96 5.67 -14.99
N THR A 70 0.15 6.73 -15.15
CA THR A 70 0.66 8.09 -15.40
C THR A 70 1.58 8.56 -14.26
N ALA A 71 1.25 8.23 -13.01
CA ALA A 71 2.06 8.58 -11.85
C ALA A 71 3.43 7.89 -11.87
N GLN A 72 3.50 6.60 -12.22
CA GLN A 72 4.78 5.89 -12.37
C GLN A 72 5.64 6.50 -13.47
N ALA A 73 5.04 6.88 -14.59
CA ALA A 73 5.75 7.56 -15.67
C ALA A 73 6.27 8.93 -15.20
N ALA A 74 5.44 9.76 -14.56
CA ALA A 74 5.86 11.05 -14.02
C ALA A 74 7.02 10.91 -13.01
N GLN A 75 6.89 9.98 -12.05
CA GLN A 75 7.93 9.68 -11.06
C GLN A 75 9.25 9.25 -11.71
N ALA A 76 9.20 8.50 -12.81
CA ALA A 76 10.41 8.13 -13.54
C ALA A 76 11.16 9.38 -14.03
N PHE A 77 10.45 10.34 -14.62
CA PHE A 77 11.06 11.58 -15.10
C PHE A 77 11.49 12.52 -13.96
N GLU A 78 10.78 12.53 -12.83
CA GLU A 78 11.22 13.27 -11.64
C GLU A 78 12.54 12.72 -11.06
N LEU A 79 12.66 11.40 -10.99
CA LEU A 79 13.89 10.75 -10.54
C LEU A 79 15.04 10.95 -11.53
N LEU A 80 14.74 11.01 -12.83
CA LEU A 80 15.73 11.36 -13.83
C LEU A 80 16.26 12.78 -13.63
N ALA A 81 15.36 13.75 -13.44
CA ALA A 81 15.70 15.15 -13.21
C ALA A 81 16.52 15.34 -11.93
N LYS A 82 16.26 14.53 -10.89
CA LYS A 82 17.07 14.48 -9.65
C LYS A 82 18.45 13.83 -9.83
N GLY A 83 18.69 13.14 -10.95
CA GLY A 83 19.93 12.39 -11.21
C GLY A 83 19.94 10.97 -10.64
N ASP A 84 18.80 10.49 -10.14
CA ASP A 84 18.71 9.20 -9.45
C ASP A 84 18.57 8.00 -10.40
N LEU A 85 18.30 8.18 -11.69
CA LEU A 85 18.16 7.07 -12.65
C LEU A 85 19.45 6.69 -13.41
N GLY A 86 20.59 7.27 -13.04
CA GLY A 86 21.88 7.01 -13.67
C GLY A 86 22.11 7.84 -14.94
N ARG A 87 23.39 8.03 -15.30
CA ARG A 87 23.80 8.94 -16.39
C ARG A 87 23.33 8.49 -17.77
N GLU A 88 23.24 7.20 -18.02
CA GLU A 88 22.82 6.66 -19.32
C GLU A 88 21.37 7.00 -19.67
N ALA A 89 20.51 7.17 -18.65
CA ALA A 89 19.12 7.56 -18.86
C ALA A 89 18.94 9.06 -19.17
N GLN A 90 19.99 9.88 -19.04
CA GLN A 90 19.91 11.34 -19.22
C GLN A 90 20.16 11.80 -20.66
N ALA A 91 20.66 10.93 -21.55
CA ALA A 91 21.00 11.32 -22.91
C ALA A 91 19.76 11.37 -23.83
N HIS A 92 19.18 12.56 -24.00
CA HIS A 92 18.05 12.79 -24.92
C HIS A 92 18.41 13.60 -26.18
N TYR A 93 19.58 14.26 -26.22
CA TYR A 93 20.01 15.10 -27.36
C TYR A 93 18.94 16.12 -27.80
N ASN A 94 18.25 16.73 -26.83
CA ASN A 94 17.12 17.66 -27.02
C ASN A 94 15.91 17.08 -27.79
N CYS A 95 15.75 15.75 -27.84
CA CYS A 95 14.66 15.09 -28.54
C CYS A 95 13.93 14.09 -27.64
N PHE A 96 12.60 14.20 -27.56
CA PHE A 96 11.78 13.19 -26.89
C PHE A 96 11.49 12.04 -27.85
N SER A 97 12.36 11.02 -27.84
CA SER A 97 12.22 9.83 -28.69
C SER A 97 11.64 8.63 -27.93
N PRO A 98 11.03 7.65 -28.61
CA PRO A 98 10.66 6.38 -28.01
C PRO A 98 11.82 5.67 -27.33
N GLN A 99 13.04 5.79 -27.88
CA GLN A 99 14.24 5.20 -27.32
C GLN A 99 14.64 5.86 -25.99
N TYR A 100 14.61 7.20 -25.94
CA TYR A 100 14.84 7.95 -24.70
C TYR A 100 13.83 7.57 -23.62
N LEU A 101 12.53 7.64 -23.95
CA LEU A 101 11.45 7.23 -23.06
C LEU A 101 11.67 5.80 -22.53
N SER A 102 12.04 4.87 -23.41
CA SER A 102 12.28 3.48 -23.04
C SER A 102 13.45 3.34 -22.07
N GLY A 103 14.52 4.09 -22.26
CA GLY A 103 15.68 4.14 -21.36
C GLY A 103 15.28 4.58 -19.95
N VAL A 104 14.53 5.68 -19.86
CA VAL A 104 14.05 6.24 -18.57
C VAL A 104 13.13 5.25 -17.86
N LEU A 105 12.12 4.73 -18.55
CA LEU A 105 11.15 3.81 -17.95
C LEU A 105 11.77 2.46 -17.58
N ARG A 106 12.78 2.00 -18.32
CA ARG A 106 13.53 0.78 -17.97
C ARG A 106 14.35 0.97 -16.69
N ALA A 107 15.08 2.07 -16.58
CA ALA A 107 15.84 2.41 -15.38
C ALA A 107 14.92 2.53 -14.15
N TYR A 108 13.77 3.19 -14.34
CA TYR A 108 12.73 3.27 -13.31
C TYR A 108 12.21 1.89 -12.91
N ASN A 109 11.85 1.04 -13.87
CA ASN A 109 11.33 -0.30 -13.58
C ASN A 109 12.34 -1.18 -12.84
N GLN A 110 13.63 -1.04 -13.11
CA GLN A 110 14.67 -1.74 -12.34
C GLN A 110 14.66 -1.30 -10.87
N LYS A 111 14.62 0.02 -10.61
CA LYS A 111 14.50 0.55 -9.25
C LYS A 111 13.20 0.12 -8.58
N PHE A 112 12.07 0.28 -9.25
CA PHE A 112 10.75 -0.10 -8.76
C PHE A 112 10.68 -1.59 -8.44
N SER A 113 11.20 -2.47 -9.29
CA SER A 113 11.27 -3.91 -9.02
C SER A 113 12.12 -4.22 -7.79
N GLY A 114 13.21 -3.48 -7.57
CA GLY A 114 14.01 -3.57 -6.35
C GLY A 114 13.23 -3.16 -5.10
N VAL A 115 12.48 -2.05 -5.18
CA VAL A 115 11.57 -1.59 -4.10
C VAL A 115 10.49 -2.64 -3.84
N MET A 116 9.81 -3.14 -4.87
CA MET A 116 8.76 -4.15 -4.73
C MET A 116 9.29 -5.47 -4.19
N LYS A 117 10.49 -5.91 -4.60
CA LYS A 117 11.15 -7.09 -4.00
C LYS A 117 11.40 -6.86 -2.51
N ARG A 118 11.95 -5.71 -2.11
CA ARG A 118 12.11 -5.36 -0.69
C ARG A 118 10.77 -5.25 0.02
N TYR A 119 9.74 -4.69 -0.60
CA TYR A 119 8.39 -4.60 -0.06
C TYR A 119 7.81 -5.99 0.19
N HIS A 120 7.86 -6.88 -0.79
CA HIS A 120 7.39 -8.26 -0.65
C HIS A 120 8.23 -9.07 0.33
N THR A 121 9.55 -8.93 0.34
CA THR A 121 10.43 -9.56 1.33
C THR A 121 10.15 -9.02 2.73
N LYS A 122 10.02 -7.70 2.91
CA LYS A 122 9.65 -7.08 4.20
C LYS A 122 8.23 -7.45 4.62
N LYS A 123 7.29 -7.60 3.69
CA LYS A 123 5.95 -8.14 3.94
C LYS A 123 5.98 -9.63 4.27
N ALA A 124 6.91 -10.40 3.73
CA ALA A 124 7.12 -11.82 4.05
C ALA A 124 7.97 -12.04 5.31
N VAL A 125 8.69 -11.02 5.79
CA VAL A 125 9.49 -11.04 7.03
C VAL A 125 8.69 -10.44 8.20
N GLY A 126 7.97 -9.33 7.98
CA GLY A 126 6.93 -8.81 8.88
C GLY A 126 5.66 -9.66 8.86
N GLY A 127 5.46 -10.40 7.78
CA GLY A 127 4.54 -11.52 7.62
C GLY A 127 5.30 -12.84 7.47
N ARG A 128 6.42 -13.03 8.19
CA ARG A 128 6.73 -14.38 8.64
C ARG A 128 5.54 -14.73 9.51
N ALA A 129 4.62 -15.50 8.94
CA ALA A 129 3.56 -16.11 9.70
C ALA A 129 4.22 -16.69 10.96
N ALA A 130 3.84 -16.16 12.12
CA ALA A 130 3.91 -16.99 13.30
C ALA A 130 3.26 -18.33 12.89
N PRO A 131 3.91 -19.47 13.14
CA PRO A 131 3.46 -20.78 12.67
C PRO A 131 1.95 -20.85 12.88
N ALA A 132 1.19 -21.12 11.80
CA ALA A 132 -0.27 -21.04 11.70
C ALA A 132 -0.90 -20.83 13.09
N SER A 133 -1.02 -19.57 13.50
CA SER A 133 -1.41 -19.26 14.87
C SER A 133 -2.82 -19.79 15.02
N THR A 134 -2.99 -20.83 15.83
CA THR A 134 -4.28 -21.46 16.05
C THR A 134 -5.30 -20.38 16.47
N PRO A 135 -6.60 -20.55 16.22
CA PRO A 135 -7.64 -19.64 16.73
C PRO A 135 -7.42 -19.25 18.21
N GLU A 136 -6.90 -20.18 19.01
CA GLU A 136 -6.49 -19.97 20.41
C GLU A 136 -5.37 -18.94 20.59
N ALA A 137 -4.35 -18.93 19.73
CA ALA A 137 -3.24 -18.00 19.80
C ALA A 137 -3.68 -16.56 19.53
N TYR A 138 -4.63 -16.34 18.60
CA TYR A 138 -5.23 -15.03 18.34
C TYR A 138 -6.03 -14.52 19.54
N TYR A 139 -6.79 -15.40 20.21
CA TYR A 139 -7.50 -15.08 21.44
C TYR A 139 -6.55 -14.72 22.59
N LYS A 140 -5.53 -15.54 22.85
CA LYS A 140 -4.54 -15.28 23.92
C LYS A 140 -3.80 -13.96 23.69
N SER A 141 -3.50 -13.63 22.43
CA SER A 141 -2.88 -12.36 22.07
C SER A 141 -3.81 -11.17 22.33
N LEU A 142 -5.08 -11.30 21.95
CA LEU A 142 -6.11 -10.27 22.20
C LEU A 142 -6.28 -10.00 23.70
N VAL A 143 -6.41 -11.06 24.49
CA VAL A 143 -6.54 -10.97 25.96
C VAL A 143 -5.35 -10.24 26.56
N LYS A 144 -4.12 -10.56 26.17
CA LYS A 144 -2.91 -9.86 26.65
C LYS A 144 -2.96 -8.36 26.34
N VAL A 145 -3.47 -7.97 25.18
CA VAL A 145 -3.60 -6.55 24.81
C VAL A 145 -4.66 -5.87 25.68
N VAL A 146 -5.81 -6.49 25.85
CA VAL A 146 -6.91 -5.97 26.69
C VAL A 146 -6.47 -5.83 28.15
N GLU A 147 -5.78 -6.82 28.70
CA GLU A 147 -5.28 -6.79 30.08
C GLU A 147 -4.19 -5.73 30.28
N LYS A 148 -3.29 -5.57 29.32
CA LYS A 148 -2.18 -4.61 29.41
C LYS A 148 -2.64 -3.16 29.20
N GLN A 149 -3.60 -2.95 28.31
CA GLN A 149 -3.98 -1.61 27.85
C GLN A 149 -5.34 -1.15 28.36
N ASN A 150 -6.12 -2.03 29.00
CA ASN A 150 -7.53 -1.82 29.35
C ASN A 150 -8.35 -1.28 28.17
N ARG A 151 -8.03 -1.75 26.97
CA ARG A 151 -8.67 -1.31 25.73
C ARG A 151 -8.92 -2.49 24.81
N ILE A 152 -10.13 -2.53 24.24
CA ILE A 152 -10.47 -3.46 23.17
C ILE A 152 -10.06 -2.81 21.84
N PRO A 153 -9.12 -3.41 21.09
CA PRO A 153 -8.69 -2.88 19.81
C PRO A 153 -9.87 -2.73 18.83
N PHE A 154 -9.82 -1.72 17.98
CA PHE A 154 -10.84 -1.55 16.93
C PHE A 154 -10.71 -2.60 15.82
N PHE A 155 -9.47 -2.97 15.48
CA PHE A 155 -9.15 -3.94 14.44
C PHE A 155 -8.40 -5.13 15.05
N TRP A 156 -8.89 -6.35 14.77
CA TRP A 156 -8.28 -7.61 15.17
C TRP A 156 -8.70 -8.75 14.23
N ALA A 157 -8.10 -9.93 14.41
CA ALA A 157 -8.50 -11.20 13.78
C ALA A 157 -9.82 -11.72 14.38
N TRP A 158 -10.92 -10.99 14.14
CA TRP A 158 -12.21 -11.23 14.79
C TRP A 158 -12.81 -12.58 14.43
N ASP A 159 -12.63 -13.04 13.20
CA ASP A 159 -13.12 -14.33 12.71
C ASP A 159 -12.46 -15.49 13.48
N GLU A 160 -11.13 -15.47 13.59
CA GLU A 160 -10.36 -16.51 14.26
C GLU A 160 -10.65 -16.54 15.77
N VAL A 161 -10.79 -15.36 16.39
CA VAL A 161 -11.19 -15.26 17.80
C VAL A 161 -12.61 -15.76 18.02
N TYR A 162 -13.53 -15.42 17.13
CA TYR A 162 -14.91 -15.91 17.16
C TYR A 162 -14.97 -17.43 17.00
N HIS A 163 -14.21 -18.00 16.06
CA HIS A 163 -14.10 -19.45 15.88
C HIS A 163 -13.51 -20.16 17.11
N TYR A 164 -12.51 -19.57 17.76
CA TYR A 164 -11.99 -20.10 19.03
C TYR A 164 -13.05 -20.09 20.14
N LEU A 165 -13.78 -18.99 20.28
CA LEU A 165 -14.84 -18.88 21.28
C LEU A 165 -15.97 -19.90 21.02
N LEU A 166 -16.35 -20.11 19.76
CA LEU A 166 -17.30 -21.15 19.35
C LEU A 166 -16.82 -22.57 19.68
N GLN A 167 -15.57 -22.89 19.30
CA GLN A 167 -14.97 -24.19 19.57
C GLN A 167 -14.87 -24.47 21.08
N ARG A 168 -14.60 -23.45 21.89
CA ARG A 168 -14.56 -23.55 23.36
C ARG A 168 -15.95 -23.63 23.99
N SER A 169 -16.95 -22.95 23.43
CA SER A 169 -18.35 -23.01 23.90
C SER A 169 -19.07 -24.30 23.51
N ASN A 170 -18.53 -25.11 22.60
CA ASN A 170 -19.07 -26.44 22.34
C ASN A 170 -18.89 -27.42 23.52
N GLY A 171 -18.27 -26.99 24.63
CA GLY A 171 -18.33 -27.63 25.94
C GLY A 171 -19.06 -26.83 27.03
N THR A 172 -19.70 -25.70 26.70
CA THR A 172 -20.48 -24.89 27.66
C THR A 172 -21.64 -24.21 26.94
N SER A 173 -22.84 -24.73 27.19
CA SER A 173 -24.10 -24.66 26.42
C SER A 173 -24.74 -23.29 26.09
N ARG A 174 -23.98 -22.23 25.79
CA ARG A 174 -24.56 -20.89 25.50
C ARG A 174 -24.30 -20.30 24.12
N VAL A 175 -23.63 -21.02 23.21
CA VAL A 175 -23.43 -20.56 21.81
C VAL A 175 -23.90 -21.60 20.80
N GLN A 176 -24.96 -22.33 21.14
CA GLN A 176 -25.48 -23.42 20.31
C GLN A 176 -26.58 -23.01 19.33
N ASN A 177 -27.01 -21.75 19.33
CA ASN A 177 -27.95 -21.27 18.31
C ASN A 177 -27.20 -20.47 17.26
N ASP A 178 -26.99 -21.12 16.11
CA ASP A 178 -26.66 -20.59 14.77
C ASP A 178 -25.45 -21.29 14.12
N MET A 179 -25.47 -22.63 14.05
CA MET A 179 -24.87 -23.32 12.91
C MET A 179 -25.93 -23.37 11.80
N GLU A 180 -26.12 -22.29 11.03
CA GLU A 180 -26.58 -22.32 9.61
C GLU A 180 -26.90 -20.96 8.96
N THR A 181 -26.76 -19.83 9.64
CA THR A 181 -26.89 -18.52 8.99
C THR A 181 -25.52 -17.89 8.77
N LYS A 182 -25.28 -17.34 7.57
CA LYS A 182 -24.07 -16.58 7.22
C LYS A 182 -23.97 -15.33 8.13
N VAL A 183 -23.43 -15.50 9.33
CA VAL A 183 -23.19 -14.39 10.26
C VAL A 183 -22.18 -13.45 9.60
N SER A 184 -22.58 -12.19 9.42
CA SER A 184 -21.74 -11.15 8.84
C SER A 184 -20.51 -10.89 9.73
N ASP A 185 -19.39 -10.49 9.14
CA ASP A 185 -18.14 -10.23 9.87
C ASP A 185 -18.33 -9.16 10.98
N GLU A 186 -19.22 -8.19 10.77
CA GLU A 186 -19.53 -7.19 11.79
C GLU A 186 -20.29 -7.78 12.98
N GLN A 187 -21.16 -8.78 12.74
CA GLN A 187 -21.88 -9.48 13.81
C GLN A 187 -20.94 -10.36 14.63
N LYS A 188 -19.97 -11.03 14.00
CA LYS A 188 -18.94 -11.82 14.70
C LYS A 188 -18.10 -10.92 15.59
N LYS A 189 -17.62 -9.80 15.04
CA LYS A 189 -16.89 -8.77 15.78
C LYS A 189 -17.69 -8.26 16.98
N GLN A 190 -18.95 -7.91 16.79
CA GLN A 190 -19.79 -7.41 17.87
C GLN A 190 -19.97 -8.45 18.99
N ARG A 191 -20.14 -9.74 18.65
CA ARG A 191 -20.22 -10.84 19.62
C ARG A 191 -18.93 -10.98 20.44
N VAL A 192 -17.76 -10.90 19.79
CA VAL A 192 -16.46 -10.94 20.48
C VAL A 192 -16.27 -9.73 21.40
N ILE A 193 -16.63 -8.53 20.94
CA ILE A 193 -16.55 -7.31 21.75
C ILE A 193 -17.46 -7.39 22.97
N SER A 194 -18.70 -7.86 22.81
CA SER A 194 -19.63 -8.06 23.93
C SER A 194 -19.05 -9.03 24.97
N TYR A 195 -18.52 -10.17 24.54
CA TYR A 195 -17.87 -11.14 25.42
C TYR A 195 -16.68 -10.53 26.19
N LEU A 196 -15.85 -9.74 25.52
CA LEU A 196 -14.69 -9.10 26.15
C LEU A 196 -15.09 -7.96 27.09
N THR A 197 -16.16 -7.25 26.79
CA THR A 197 -16.69 -6.18 27.65
C THR A 197 -17.30 -6.76 28.93
N GLU A 198 -17.99 -7.90 28.82
CA GLU A 198 -18.51 -8.65 29.98
C GLU A 198 -17.37 -9.21 30.84
N LYS A 199 -16.35 -9.80 30.21
CA LYS A 199 -15.21 -10.42 30.89
C LYS A 199 -14.23 -9.39 31.49
N TYR A 200 -14.09 -8.23 30.86
CA TYR A 200 -13.18 -7.15 31.26
C TYR A 200 -13.95 -5.82 31.33
N PRO A 201 -14.74 -5.59 32.40
CA PRO A 201 -15.64 -4.42 32.50
C PRO A 201 -14.91 -3.08 32.58
N ARG A 202 -13.59 -3.09 32.87
CA ARG A 202 -12.74 -1.90 32.87
C ARG A 202 -12.15 -1.58 31.49
N ALA A 203 -12.33 -2.47 30.51
CA ALA A 203 -11.81 -2.26 29.17
C ALA A 203 -12.74 -1.37 28.35
N THR A 204 -12.18 -0.35 27.71
CA THR A 204 -12.94 0.55 26.82
C THR A 204 -12.70 0.20 25.36
N LEU A 205 -13.76 0.20 24.55
CA LEU A 205 -13.62 0.01 23.11
C LEU A 205 -12.88 1.20 22.51
N GLN A 206 -11.81 0.94 21.77
CA GLN A 206 -11.08 1.98 21.06
C GLN A 206 -11.98 2.62 20.00
N ARG A 207 -12.40 3.88 20.20
CA ARG A 207 -13.17 4.64 19.22
C ARG A 207 -12.24 5.26 18.18
N PHE A 208 -12.66 5.24 16.91
CA PHE A 208 -11.96 5.90 15.81
C PHE A 208 -12.34 7.38 15.83
N ASP A 209 -11.44 8.23 16.32
CA ASP A 209 -11.68 9.67 16.38
C ASP A 209 -11.01 10.35 15.17
N LEU A 210 -11.83 10.70 14.17
CA LEU A 210 -11.40 11.44 12.97
C LEU A 210 -11.24 12.95 13.24
N SER A 211 -11.52 13.42 14.45
CA SER A 211 -11.57 14.86 14.76
C SER A 211 -10.32 15.43 15.45
N ALA A 212 -9.32 14.59 15.80
CA ALA A 212 -8.12 15.07 16.46
C ALA A 212 -7.18 15.79 15.48
N PRO A 213 -6.90 17.10 15.63
CA PRO A 213 -5.92 17.77 14.79
C PRO A 213 -4.53 17.17 15.04
N ARG A 214 -3.84 16.83 13.94
CA ARG A 214 -2.44 16.39 13.98
C ARG A 214 -1.60 17.55 14.54
N LYS A 215 -1.04 17.38 15.73
CA LYS A 215 -0.02 18.32 16.23
C LYS A 215 1.17 18.32 15.27
N PRO A 216 1.65 19.47 14.79
CA PRO A 216 2.86 19.54 14.00
C PRO A 216 4.04 19.06 14.86
N ALA A 217 4.91 18.25 14.25
CA ALA A 217 6.11 17.74 14.90
C ALA A 217 7.04 18.92 15.23
N GLU A 218 7.30 19.13 16.51
CA GLU A 218 8.33 20.06 16.96
C GLU A 218 9.69 19.54 16.49
N HIS A 219 10.34 20.32 15.64
CA HIS A 219 11.73 20.14 15.28
C HIS A 219 12.61 20.28 16.53
N TYR A 220 13.17 19.18 17.01
CA TYR A 220 14.28 19.23 17.96
C TYR A 220 15.54 19.73 17.21
N LYS A 221 16.05 20.88 17.67
CA LYS A 221 17.43 21.31 17.47
C LYS A 221 18.34 20.54 18.42
#